data_AF-A0AAQ3T969-F1
#
_entry.id   AF-A0AAQ3T969-F1
#
_cell.length_a   1.000
_cell.length_b   1.000
_cell.length_c   1.000
_cell.angle_alpha   90.00
_cell.angle_beta   90.00
_cell.angle_gamma   90.00
#
_symmetry.space_group_name_H-M   'P 1'
#
loop_
_entity.id
_entity.type
_entity.pdbx_description
1 polymer ?
#
loop_
_entity_poly.entity_id
_entity_poly.type
_entity_poly.pdbx_seq_one_letter_code
_entity_poly.pdbx_strand_id
1 'polypeptide(L)'
;MLSQSNLTAENAIYRQLLVEAQTKFRPQEIQAPQRPEPPDLPLPPLLQIPVRALLGHTAIISQLSSRMPELEPPFRPREKLLEVQKYFQNVHKHTYMKGRYDAITSVGIPLALAASSLFLIGRGVYNMSHGIGKKE
;
A
#
# COMPACT_ATOMS: atom_id res chain seq x y z
N MET A 1 35.76 -45.65 -9.17
CA MET A 1 35.41 -44.30 -9.68
C MET A 1 33.92 -43.99 -9.49
N LEU A 2 33.38 -44.04 -8.26
CA LEU A 2 31.94 -43.81 -7.99
C LEU A 2 31.68 -42.70 -6.94
N SER A 3 32.72 -41.98 -6.52
CA SER A 3 32.61 -40.96 -5.46
C SER A 3 32.39 -39.54 -6.00
N GLN A 4 32.94 -39.19 -7.17
CA GLN A 4 32.81 -37.83 -7.71
C GLN A 4 31.42 -37.53 -8.33
N SER A 5 30.72 -38.53 -8.86
CA SER A 5 29.38 -38.34 -9.44
C SER A 5 28.33 -38.01 -8.36
N ASN A 6 28.41 -38.67 -7.20
CA ASN A 6 27.49 -38.41 -6.08
C ASN A 6 27.72 -37.04 -5.43
N LEU A 7 28.99 -36.62 -5.30
CA LEU A 7 29.33 -35.31 -4.76
C LEU A 7 28.88 -34.15 -5.69
N THR A 8 28.86 -34.40 -7.00
CA THR A 8 28.37 -33.44 -8.00
C THR A 8 26.85 -33.36 -7.98
N ALA A 9 26.16 -34.49 -7.78
CA ALA A 9 24.70 -34.56 -7.68
C ALA A 9 24.17 -33.89 -6.41
N GLU A 10 24.79 -34.10 -5.24
CA GLU A 10 24.41 -33.41 -4.01
C GLU A 10 24.60 -31.91 -4.13
N ASN A 11 25.72 -31.45 -4.69
CA ASN A 11 25.95 -30.03 -4.92
C ASN A 11 24.92 -29.40 -5.87
N ALA A 12 24.43 -30.14 -6.86
CA ALA A 12 23.37 -29.68 -7.75
C ALA A 12 22.04 -29.52 -6.99
N ILE A 13 21.72 -30.44 -6.08
CA ILE A 13 20.51 -30.37 -5.24
C ILE A 13 20.58 -29.16 -4.30
N TYR A 14 21.74 -28.93 -3.66
CA TYR A 14 21.92 -27.75 -2.80
C TYR A 14 21.80 -26.45 -3.58
N ARG A 15 22.32 -26.39 -4.81
CA ARG A 15 22.17 -25.23 -5.70
C ARG A 15 20.71 -25.00 -6.09
N GLN A 16 19.97 -26.06 -6.38
CA GLN A 16 18.55 -26.00 -6.72
C GLN A 16 17.71 -25.46 -5.56
N LEU A 17 17.95 -25.97 -4.34
CA LEU A 17 17.28 -25.52 -3.13
C LEU A 17 17.59 -24.06 -2.79
N LEU A 18 18.83 -23.60 -3.04
CA LEU A 18 19.22 -22.20 -2.87
C LEU A 18 18.50 -21.26 -3.84
N VAL A 19 18.35 -21.67 -5.11
CA VAL A 19 17.59 -20.91 -6.12
C VAL A 19 16.10 -20.90 -5.79
N GLU A 20 15.54 -22.02 -5.34
CA GLU A 20 14.13 -22.12 -4.95
C GLU A 20 13.84 -21.26 -3.71
N ALA A 21 14.73 -21.26 -2.71
CA ALA A 21 14.62 -20.39 -1.55
C ALA A 21 14.67 -18.90 -1.93
N GLN A 22 15.55 -18.49 -2.87
CA GLN A 22 15.58 -17.11 -3.36
C GLN A 22 14.35 -16.72 -4.17
N THR A 23 13.74 -17.68 -4.87
CA THR A 23 12.54 -17.43 -5.69
C THR A 23 11.28 -17.35 -4.81
N LYS A 24 11.21 -18.18 -3.77
CA LYS A 24 10.06 -18.26 -2.85
C LYS A 24 10.01 -17.13 -1.83
N PHE A 25 11.15 -16.53 -1.50
CA PHE A 25 11.26 -15.35 -0.63
C PHE A 25 11.51 -14.05 -1.39
N ARG A 26 11.28 -14.03 -2.71
CA ARG A 26 11.18 -12.75 -3.44
C ARG A 26 10.04 -11.96 -2.81
N PRO A 27 10.27 -10.73 -2.32
CA PRO A 27 9.18 -9.85 -1.93
C PRO A 27 8.22 -9.78 -3.10
N GLN A 28 6.99 -10.27 -2.92
CA GLN A 28 5.95 -10.04 -3.91
C GLN A 28 5.82 -8.53 -4.01
N GLU A 29 6.24 -7.97 -5.14
CA GLU A 29 5.97 -6.59 -5.49
C GLU A 29 4.44 -6.50 -5.51
N ILE A 30 3.87 -5.95 -4.43
CA ILE A 30 2.44 -5.73 -4.34
C ILE A 30 2.13 -4.77 -5.48
N GLN A 31 1.58 -5.32 -6.55
CA GLN A 31 1.08 -4.54 -7.65
C GLN A 31 0.11 -3.53 -7.05
N ALA A 32 0.41 -2.24 -7.22
CA ALA A 32 -0.47 -1.18 -6.78
C ALA A 32 -1.89 -1.50 -7.29
N PRO A 33 -2.95 -1.25 -6.50
CA PRO A 33 -4.32 -1.44 -6.99
C PRO A 33 -4.43 -0.72 -8.33
N GLN A 34 -4.71 -1.47 -9.39
CA GLN A 34 -4.92 -0.91 -10.71
C GLN A 34 -6.00 0.16 -10.56
N ARG A 35 -5.62 1.42 -10.81
CA ARG A 35 -6.60 2.51 -10.86
C ARG A 35 -7.63 2.08 -11.90
N PRO A 36 -8.94 2.10 -11.59
CA PRO A 36 -9.95 1.79 -12.61
C PRO A 36 -9.69 2.69 -13.81
N GLU A 37 -9.49 2.07 -14.98
CA GLU A 37 -9.33 2.82 -16.23
C GLU A 37 -10.52 3.78 -16.35
N PRO A 38 -10.28 5.08 -16.54
CA PRO A 38 -11.36 6.03 -16.71
C PRO A 38 -12.22 5.58 -17.91
N PRO A 39 -13.56 5.65 -17.83
CA PRO A 39 -14.40 5.36 -18.98
C PRO A 39 -13.91 6.20 -20.17
N ASP A 40 -13.86 5.58 -21.36
CA ASP A 40 -13.37 6.14 -22.63
C ASP A 40 -14.10 7.43 -23.02
N LEU A 41 -13.86 8.50 -22.27
CA LEU A 41 -14.24 9.84 -22.62
C LEU A 41 -13.21 10.29 -23.65
N PRO A 42 -13.61 10.75 -24.85
CA PRO A 42 -12.68 11.16 -25.87
C PRO A 42 -11.71 12.20 -25.30
N LEU A 43 -10.43 11.82 -25.25
CA LEU A 43 -9.35 12.72 -24.83
C LEU A 43 -9.39 13.96 -25.74
N PRO A 44 -9.37 15.19 -25.17
CA PRO A 44 -9.21 16.39 -25.98
C PRO A 44 -7.88 16.33 -26.74
N PRO A 45 -7.80 16.82 -27.99
CA PRO A 45 -6.64 16.68 -28.88
C PRO A 45 -5.45 17.59 -28.51
N LEU A 46 -5.09 17.67 -27.23
CA LEU A 46 -4.17 18.66 -26.67
C LEU A 46 -2.87 18.03 -26.13
N LEU A 47 -2.45 16.86 -26.64
CA LEU A 47 -1.20 16.24 -26.20
C LEU A 47 -0.43 15.48 -27.29
N GLN A 48 -0.27 16.10 -28.47
CA GLN A 48 0.71 15.67 -29.47
C GLN A 48 1.68 16.80 -29.82
N ILE A 49 2.12 17.55 -28.82
CA ILE A 49 3.13 18.59 -29.04
C ILE A 49 4.52 17.92 -28.98
N PRO A 50 5.30 17.89 -30.07
CA PRO A 50 6.65 17.34 -30.03
C PRO A 50 7.51 18.16 -29.07
N VAL A 51 8.35 17.48 -28.28
CA VAL A 51 9.22 18.05 -27.22
C VAL A 51 10.09 19.24 -27.70
N ARG A 52 10.28 19.41 -29.01
CA ARG A 52 10.93 20.58 -29.63
C ARG A 52 10.15 21.90 -29.53
N ALA A 53 8.82 21.87 -29.32
CA ALA A 53 8.02 23.09 -29.14
C ALA A 53 8.03 23.62 -27.67
N LEU A 54 8.69 22.92 -26.75
CA LEU A 54 8.80 23.32 -25.35
C LEU A 54 9.73 24.53 -25.13
N LEU A 55 10.49 24.96 -26.14
CA LEU A 55 11.41 26.10 -26.03
C LEU A 55 10.70 27.47 -26.02
N GLY A 56 9.43 27.55 -26.46
CA GLY A 56 8.63 28.78 -26.43
C GLY A 56 7.79 28.98 -25.16
N HIS A 57 7.74 27.98 -24.26
CA HIS A 57 6.83 27.99 -23.09
C HIS A 57 7.41 28.73 -21.87
N THR A 58 8.70 29.07 -21.86
CA THR A 58 9.32 29.86 -20.79
C THR A 58 8.73 31.27 -20.70
N ALA A 59 8.27 31.84 -21.81
CA ALA A 59 7.64 33.17 -21.84
C ALA A 59 6.18 33.15 -21.38
N ILE A 60 5.45 32.05 -21.54
CA ILE A 60 4.04 31.95 -21.08
C ILE A 60 3.99 31.64 -19.58
N ILE A 61 4.92 30.82 -19.06
CA ILE A 61 5.01 30.52 -17.63
C ILE A 61 5.39 31.79 -16.83
N SER A 62 6.25 32.66 -17.38
CA SER A 62 6.57 33.95 -16.73
C SER A 62 5.40 34.94 -16.72
N GLN A 63 4.55 34.93 -17.75
CA GLN A 63 3.36 35.78 -17.85
C GLN A 63 2.16 35.27 -17.04
N LEU A 64 2.10 33.97 -16.73
CA LEU A 64 1.05 33.40 -15.85
C LEU A 64 1.35 33.62 -14.36
N SER A 65 2.64 33.76 -14.01
CA SER A 65 3.08 34.05 -12.63
C SER A 65 2.64 35.44 -12.14
N SER A 66 2.38 36.39 -13.04
CA SER A 66 1.91 37.75 -12.70
C SER A 66 0.39 37.86 -12.55
N ARG A 67 -0.35 36.79 -12.89
CA ARG A 67 -1.82 36.73 -12.86
C ARG A 67 -2.41 35.77 -11.83
N MET A 68 -1.60 35.22 -10.93
CA MET A 68 -2.16 34.56 -9.75
C MET A 68 -2.72 35.64 -8.82
N PRO A 69 -4.02 35.66 -8.52
CA PRO A 69 -4.48 36.37 -7.34
C PRO A 69 -3.68 35.80 -6.17
N GLU A 70 -3.22 36.69 -5.28
CA GLU A 70 -2.45 36.34 -4.09
C GLU A 70 -3.06 35.10 -3.43
N LEU A 71 -2.42 33.94 -3.67
CA LEU A 71 -2.97 32.65 -3.30
C LEU A 71 -2.85 32.59 -1.79
N GLU A 72 -3.96 32.80 -1.08
CA GLU A 72 -3.98 32.84 0.39
C GLU A 72 -3.13 31.67 0.91
N PRO A 73 -2.06 31.95 1.67
CA PRO A 73 -1.21 30.89 2.17
C PRO A 73 -2.08 29.95 3.02
N PRO A 74 -1.93 28.63 2.85
CA PRO A 74 -2.77 27.68 3.59
C PRO A 74 -2.68 27.95 5.09
N PHE A 75 -3.79 27.73 5.80
CA PHE A 75 -3.90 27.97 7.26
C PHE A 75 -2.82 27.28 8.10
N ARG A 76 -2.09 26.32 7.53
CA ARG A 76 -0.93 25.69 8.15
C ARG A 76 0.33 25.85 7.27
N PRO A 77 1.48 26.18 7.89
CA PRO A 77 2.78 26.16 7.22
C PRO A 77 3.05 24.78 6.58
N ARG A 78 3.53 24.78 5.33
CA ARG A 78 3.79 23.55 4.56
C ARG A 78 4.97 22.75 5.13
N GLU A 79 5.83 23.39 5.92
CA GLU A 79 6.98 22.80 6.59
C GLU A 79 6.56 21.62 7.48
N LYS A 80 5.42 21.74 8.17
CA LYS A 80 4.88 20.67 9.03
C LYS A 80 4.44 19.45 8.22
N LEU A 81 3.94 19.65 7.00
CA LEU A 81 3.55 18.55 6.12
C LEU A 81 4.78 17.82 5.59
N LEU A 82 5.84 18.55 5.24
CA LEU A 82 7.10 17.96 4.78
C LEU A 82 7.77 17.11 5.87
N GLU A 83 7.70 17.54 7.12
CA GLU A 83 8.21 16.76 8.26
C GLU A 83 7.46 15.44 8.43
N VAL A 84 6.13 15.49 8.42
CA VAL A 84 5.27 14.30 8.51
C VAL A 84 5.44 13.38 7.30
N GLN A 85 5.60 13.95 6.11
CA GLN A 85 5.87 13.21 4.88
C GLN A 85 7.21 12.47 4.96
N LYS A 86 8.29 13.14 5.39
CA LYS A 86 9.60 12.50 5.60
C LYS A 86 9.51 11.37 6.62
N TYR A 87 8.80 11.60 7.73
CA TYR A 87 8.57 10.58 8.76
C TYR A 87 7.89 9.34 8.18
N PHE A 88 6.75 9.48 7.51
CA PHE A 88 5.99 8.34 6.98
C PHE A 88 6.61 7.66 5.76
N GLN A 89 7.46 8.36 5.01
CA GLN A 89 8.22 7.80 3.89
C GLN A 89 9.45 7.00 4.35
N ASN A 90 10.06 7.35 5.49
CA ASN A 90 11.22 6.63 6.02
C ASN A 90 10.84 5.34 6.81
N VAL A 91 9.57 5.20 7.21
CA VAL A 91 9.10 4.04 7.97
C VAL A 91 8.80 2.87 7.02
N HIS A 92 9.58 1.79 7.18
CA HIS A 92 9.47 0.53 6.43
C HIS A 92 8.41 -0.41 7.03
N LYS A 93 7.20 0.09 7.28
CA LYS A 93 6.05 -0.69 7.78
C LYS A 93 4.87 -0.58 6.82
N HIS A 94 3.95 -1.54 6.86
CA HIS A 94 2.67 -1.45 6.14
C HIS A 94 1.88 -0.21 6.56
N THR A 95 1.09 0.34 5.64
CA THR A 95 0.39 1.64 5.77
C THR A 95 -0.39 1.78 7.08
N TYR A 96 -1.07 0.73 7.52
CA TYR A 96 -1.89 0.72 8.74
C TYR A 96 -1.08 0.56 10.04
N MET A 97 0.26 0.51 9.99
CA MET A 97 1.14 0.40 11.17
C MET A 97 2.24 1.46 11.18
N LYS A 98 2.13 2.49 10.33
CA LYS A 98 3.18 3.50 10.24
C LYS A 98 3.16 4.47 11.42
N GLY A 99 1.97 4.87 11.86
CA GLY A 99 1.79 5.72 13.03
C GLY A 99 1.93 4.94 14.34
N ARG A 100 2.44 5.61 15.37
CA ARG A 100 2.52 5.03 16.73
C ARG A 100 1.13 4.70 17.30
N TYR A 101 0.12 5.50 16.95
CA TYR A 101 -1.27 5.27 17.34
C TYR A 101 -2.00 4.26 16.44
N ASP A 102 -1.48 4.01 15.24
CA ASP A 102 -2.14 3.13 14.27
C ASP A 102 -2.18 1.69 14.76
N ALA A 103 -1.22 1.25 15.59
CA ALA A 103 -1.27 -0.08 16.19
C ALA A 103 -2.50 -0.28 17.12
N ILE A 104 -2.88 0.76 17.87
CA ILE A 104 -4.04 0.69 18.76
C ILE A 104 -5.33 0.71 17.93
N THR A 105 -5.41 1.60 16.94
CA THR A 105 -6.63 1.82 16.16
C THR A 105 -6.87 0.74 15.10
N SER A 106 -5.82 0.18 14.51
CA SER A 106 -5.94 -0.85 13.45
C SER A 106 -5.87 -2.28 13.96
N VAL A 107 -5.18 -2.53 15.08
CA VAL A 107 -5.03 -3.88 15.64
C VAL A 107 -5.79 -4.01 16.96
N GLY A 108 -5.53 -3.17 17.94
CA GLY A 108 -6.08 -3.31 19.29
C GLY A 108 -7.61 -3.27 19.34
N ILE A 109 -8.20 -2.14 18.90
CA ILE A 109 -9.65 -1.92 18.94
C ILE A 109 -10.40 -2.93 18.05
N PRO A 110 -10.02 -3.12 16.77
CA PRO A 110 -10.76 -4.04 15.90
C PRO A 110 -10.64 -5.49 16.35
N LEU A 111 -9.50 -5.92 16.89
CA LEU A 111 -9.31 -7.29 17.37
C LEU A 111 -10.16 -7.59 18.61
N ALA A 112 -10.16 -6.67 19.59
CA ALA A 112 -11.01 -6.82 20.77
C ALA A 112 -12.50 -6.83 20.42
N LEU A 113 -12.91 -5.96 19.49
CA LEU A 113 -14.29 -5.89 19.02
C LEU A 113 -14.67 -7.15 18.23
N ALA A 114 -13.79 -7.65 17.37
CA ALA A 114 -14.02 -8.88 16.62
C ALA A 114 -14.13 -10.10 17.55
N ALA A 115 -13.22 -10.21 18.52
CA ALA A 115 -13.23 -11.31 19.49
C ALA A 115 -14.51 -11.31 20.34
N SER A 116 -14.90 -10.15 20.88
CA SER A 116 -16.13 -10.01 21.67
C SER A 116 -17.37 -10.29 20.82
N SER A 117 -17.42 -9.80 19.58
CA SER A 117 -18.54 -10.04 18.66
C SER A 117 -18.67 -11.52 18.32
N LEU A 118 -17.56 -12.19 17.97
CA LEU A 118 -17.56 -13.63 17.69
C LEU A 118 -17.98 -14.45 18.91
N PHE A 119 -17.54 -14.08 20.10
CA PHE A 119 -17.94 -14.73 21.34
C PHE A 119 -19.46 -14.65 21.58
N LEU A 120 -20.04 -13.45 21.41
CA LEU A 120 -21.47 -13.23 21.59
C LEU A 120 -22.30 -13.97 20.52
N ILE A 121 -21.84 -13.95 19.26
CA ILE A 121 -22.47 -14.72 18.18
C ILE A 121 -22.44 -16.21 18.49
N GLY A 122 -21.28 -16.75 18.89
CA GLY A 122 -21.14 -18.16 19.24
C GLY A 122 -22.05 -18.58 20.39
N ARG A 123 -22.11 -17.77 21.46
CA ARG A 123 -23.03 -17.99 22.58
C ARG A 123 -24.50 -17.90 22.15
N GLY A 124 -24.84 -16.94 21.30
CA GLY A 124 -26.19 -16.80 20.75
C GLY A 124 -26.63 -18.03 19.97
N VAL A 125 -25.80 -18.46 19.01
CA VAL A 125 -26.07 -19.67 18.19
C VAL A 125 -26.14 -20.91 19.07
N TYR A 126 -25.24 -21.06 20.04
CA TYR A 126 -25.27 -22.20 20.98
C TYR A 126 -26.56 -22.25 21.79
N ASN A 127 -26.98 -21.11 22.35
CA ASN A 127 -28.20 -21.04 23.15
C ASN A 127 -29.44 -21.34 22.29
N MET A 128 -29.50 -20.81 21.06
CA MET A 128 -30.58 -21.10 20.11
C MET A 128 -30.62 -22.58 19.71
N SER A 129 -29.46 -23.19 19.42
CA SER A 129 -29.38 -24.59 18.99
C SER A 129 -29.72 -25.60 20.10
N HIS A 130 -29.48 -25.24 21.35
CA HIS A 130 -29.80 -26.09 22.52
C HIS A 130 -31.14 -25.72 23.17
N GLY A 131 -31.87 -24.73 22.64
CA GLY A 131 -33.16 -24.29 23.19
C GLY A 131 -33.07 -23.65 24.58
N ILE A 132 -31.88 -23.15 24.97
CA ILE A 132 -31.58 -22.55 26.27
C ILE A 132 -31.87 -21.05 26.22
N GLY A 133 -32.39 -20.48 27.32
CA GLY A 133 -32.58 -19.03 27.45
C GLY A 133 -33.93 -18.50 26.99
N LYS A 134 -34.96 -19.36 26.93
CA LYS A 134 -36.35 -18.90 26.83
C LYS A 134 -36.70 -18.11 28.08
N LYS A 135 -37.22 -16.89 27.90
CA LYS A 135 -37.85 -16.15 28.99
C LYS A 135 -39.24 -16.77 29.24
N GLU A 136 -39.58 -16.88 30.51
CA GLU A 136 -40.92 -17.23 30.99
C GLU A 136 -41.93 -16.15 30.59
#